data_AF-A0A7X6Y334-F1
#
_entry.id   AF-A0A7X6Y334-F1
#
_cell.length_a   1.000
_cell.length_b   1.000
_cell.length_c   1.000
_cell.angle_alpha   90.00
_cell.angle_beta   90.00
_cell.angle_gamma   90.00
#
_symmetry.space_group_name_H-M   'P 1'
#
loop_
_entity.id
_entity.type
_entity.pdbx_description
1 polymer ?
#
loop_
_entity_poly.entity_id
_entity_poly.type
_entity_poly.pdbx_seq_one_letter_code
_entity_poly.pdbx_strand_id
1 'polypeptide(L)'
;MSSEKVVELTKDSFEQEVMNSKGLVLVDFWAAWCGPCRMVAPVIDQLADEFQDKLVVAKVNVDDEGELATRFRIMSIPTIILFKDGEIAERLIGVRTKDEFKSVIDKYL
;
A
#
# COMPACT_ATOMS: atom_id res chain seq x y z
N MET A 1 3.66 -5.13 -15.45
CA MET A 1 2.31 -4.72 -15.88
C MET A 1 1.61 -4.22 -14.64
N SER A 2 1.73 -2.93 -14.33
CA SER A 2 0.95 -2.32 -13.25
C SER A 2 -0.48 -2.20 -13.76
N SER A 3 -1.44 -2.82 -13.07
CA SER A 3 -2.87 -2.67 -13.36
C SER A 3 -3.24 -1.19 -13.33
N GLU A 4 -4.12 -0.73 -14.23
CA GLU A 4 -4.56 0.68 -14.37
C GLU A 4 -5.14 1.29 -13.07
N LYS A 5 -5.34 0.48 -12.02
CA LYS A 5 -5.96 0.84 -10.74
C LYS A 5 -4.96 1.03 -9.60
N VAL A 6 -3.67 0.85 -9.84
CA VAL A 6 -2.64 1.04 -8.82
C VAL A 6 -1.96 2.37 -9.04
N VAL A 7 -2.05 3.25 -8.05
CA VAL A 7 -1.45 4.59 -8.10
C VAL A 7 -0.01 4.52 -7.58
N GLU A 8 0.95 4.99 -8.38
CA GLU A 8 2.29 5.25 -7.85
C GLU A 8 2.32 6.60 -7.13
N LEU A 9 2.71 6.56 -5.87
CA LEU A 9 2.79 7.74 -5.03
C LEU A 9 4.21 8.25 -4.96
N THR A 10 4.33 9.56 -5.12
CA THR A 10 5.54 10.32 -4.82
C THR A 10 5.32 11.10 -3.54
N LYS A 11 6.38 11.67 -2.98
CA LYS A 11 6.28 12.60 -1.85
C LYS A 11 5.22 13.69 -2.05
N ASP A 12 5.13 14.23 -3.27
CA ASP A 12 4.24 15.35 -3.58
C ASP A 12 2.77 14.91 -3.69
N SER A 13 2.50 13.71 -4.21
CA SER A 13 1.13 13.18 -4.33
C SER A 13 0.64 12.50 -3.06
N PHE A 14 1.53 11.99 -2.20
CA PHE A 14 1.17 11.22 -1.01
C PHE A 14 0.22 11.98 -0.07
N GLU A 15 0.45 13.28 0.13
CA GLU A 15 -0.37 14.06 1.04
C GLU A 15 -1.81 14.23 0.53
N GLN A 16 -1.98 14.46 -0.78
CA GLN A 16 -3.31 14.57 -1.39
C GLN A 16 -4.01 13.22 -1.46
N GLU A 17 -3.32 12.19 -1.93
CA GLU A 17 -3.91 10.88 -2.27
C GLU A 17 -4.09 9.96 -1.06
N VAL A 18 -3.32 10.17 0.03
CA VAL A 18 -3.39 9.33 1.23
C VAL A 18 -3.86 10.13 2.43
N MET A 19 -3.14 11.19 2.80
CA MET A 19 -3.39 11.93 4.06
C MET A 19 -4.70 12.72 4.02
N ASN A 20 -5.10 13.22 2.86
CA ASN A 20 -6.36 13.95 2.67
C ASN A 20 -7.48 13.08 2.07
N SER A 21 -7.21 11.78 1.85
CA SER A 21 -8.20 10.85 1.33
C SER A 21 -9.31 10.59 2.34
N LYS A 22 -10.51 10.30 1.82
CA LYS A 22 -11.62 9.78 2.62
C LYS A 22 -11.80 8.32 2.28
N GLY A 23 -11.96 7.47 3.29
CA GLY A 23 -12.03 6.02 3.12
C GLY A 23 -10.69 5.33 3.31
N LEU A 24 -10.55 4.15 2.71
CA LEU A 24 -9.38 3.29 2.91
C LEU A 24 -8.37 3.45 1.78
N VAL A 25 -7.09 3.54 2.16
CA VAL A 25 -5.96 3.54 1.23
C VAL A 25 -4.93 2.51 1.67
N LEU A 26 -4.62 1.54 0.81
CA LEU A 26 -3.58 0.55 1.02
C LEU A 26 -2.32 0.97 0.29
N VAL A 27 -1.25 1.27 1.03
CA VAL A 27 0.03 1.67 0.46
C VAL A 27 1.04 0.54 0.60
N ASP A 28 1.53 0.01 -0.52
CA ASP A 28 2.61 -0.99 -0.59
C ASP A 28 3.96 -0.31 -0.81
N PHE A 29 4.83 -0.38 0.19
CA PHE A 29 6.22 0.07 0.12
C PHE A 29 7.10 -1.05 -0.43
N TRP A 30 7.59 -0.87 -1.65
CA TRP A 30 8.26 -1.90 -2.43
C TRP A 30 9.56 -1.38 -3.06
N ALA A 31 10.34 -2.29 -3.67
CA ALA A 31 11.48 -1.97 -4.52
C ALA A 31 11.66 -3.04 -5.62
N ALA A 32 12.26 -2.68 -6.75
CA ALA A 32 12.41 -3.60 -7.89
C ALA A 32 13.29 -4.83 -7.58
N TRP A 33 14.31 -4.65 -6.74
CA TRP A 33 15.23 -5.69 -6.31
C TRP A 33 14.62 -6.61 -5.23
N CYS A 34 13.49 -6.24 -4.64
CA CYS A 34 12.82 -7.00 -3.59
C CYS A 34 12.09 -8.22 -4.16
N GLY A 35 12.73 -9.39 -4.09
CA GLY A 35 12.12 -10.67 -4.45
C GLY A 35 10.78 -10.94 -3.78
N PRO A 36 10.66 -10.78 -2.44
CA PRO A 36 9.40 -10.96 -1.73
C PRO A 36 8.28 -10.00 -2.17
N CYS A 37 8.61 -8.76 -2.53
CA CYS A 37 7.64 -7.77 -3.00
C CYS A 37 6.99 -8.22 -4.32
N ARG A 38 7.75 -8.85 -5.23
CA ARG A 38 7.21 -9.42 -6.47
C ARG A 38 6.19 -10.53 -6.25
N MET A 39 6.27 -11.24 -5.12
CA MET A 39 5.27 -12.26 -4.76
C MET A 39 3.98 -11.63 -4.24
N VAL A 40 4.07 -10.49 -3.56
CA VAL A 40 2.93 -9.78 -2.97
C VAL A 40 2.21 -8.90 -4.01
N ALA A 41 2.93 -8.35 -4.99
CA ALA A 41 2.37 -7.52 -6.05
C ALA A 41 1.06 -8.07 -6.69
N PRO A 42 0.99 -9.33 -7.16
CA PRO A 42 -0.26 -9.86 -7.74
C PRO A 42 -1.39 -9.99 -6.72
N VAL A 43 -1.08 -10.18 -5.43
CA VAL A 43 -2.09 -10.23 -4.36
C VAL A 43 -2.68 -8.84 -4.15
N ILE A 44 -1.83 -7.80 -4.11
CA ILE A 44 -2.24 -6.41 -3.98
C ILE A 44 -3.08 -5.96 -5.17
N ASP A 45 -2.68 -6.34 -6.39
CA ASP A 45 -3.45 -6.03 -7.60
C ASP A 45 -4.84 -6.69 -7.57
N GLN A 46 -4.96 -7.93 -7.08
CA GLN A 46 -6.26 -8.59 -6.89
C GLN A 46 -7.14 -7.90 -5.84
N LEU A 47 -6.55 -7.35 -4.78
CA LEU A 47 -7.30 -6.59 -3.77
C LEU A 47 -7.80 -5.26 -4.35
N ALA A 48 -7.01 -4.61 -5.20
CA ALA A 48 -7.42 -3.40 -5.92
C ALA A 48 -8.66 -3.66 -6.79
N ASP A 49 -8.72 -4.83 -7.45
CA ASP A 49 -9.88 -5.22 -8.25
C ASP A 49 -11.10 -5.59 -7.39
N GLU A 50 -10.91 -6.29 -6.28
CA GLU A 50 -12.00 -6.75 -5.41
C GLU A 50 -12.64 -5.61 -4.61
N PHE A 51 -11.86 -4.60 -4.25
CA PHE A 51 -12.28 -3.47 -3.41
C PHE A 51 -12.30 -2.13 -4.16
N GLN A 52 -12.40 -2.13 -5.49
CA GLN A 52 -12.25 -0.94 -6.34
C GLN A 52 -13.03 0.31 -5.90
N ASP A 53 -14.23 0.15 -5.31
CA ASP A 53 -15.07 1.27 -4.84
C ASP A 53 -14.90 1.61 -3.34
N LYS A 54 -14.09 0.82 -2.63
CA LYS A 54 -13.95 0.88 -1.16
C LYS A 54 -12.51 1.09 -0.70
N LEU A 55 -11.53 0.80 -1.54
CA LEU A 55 -10.11 0.81 -1.25
C LEU A 55 -9.34 1.39 -2.43
N VAL A 56 -8.57 2.44 -2.16
CA VAL A 56 -7.54 2.90 -3.09
C VAL A 56 -6.27 2.09 -2.83
N VAL A 57 -5.67 1.54 -3.88
CA VAL A 57 -4.40 0.83 -3.79
C VAL A 57 -3.30 1.67 -4.40
N ALA A 58 -2.25 1.88 -3.63
CA ALA A 58 -1.14 2.71 -3.99
C ALA A 58 0.20 2.02 -3.71
N LYS A 59 1.23 2.40 -4.44
CA LYS A 59 2.59 1.86 -4.32
C LYS A 59 3.59 2.99 -4.14
N VAL A 60 4.55 2.80 -3.25
CA VAL A 60 5.68 3.71 -3.03
C VAL A 60 6.96 2.92 -3.25
N ASN A 61 7.76 3.32 -4.23
CA ASN A 61 9.10 2.75 -4.40
C ASN A 61 10.04 3.38 -3.36
N VAL A 62 10.60 2.58 -2.46
CA VAL A 62 11.48 3.10 -1.39
C VAL A 62 12.83 3.58 -1.91
N ASP A 63 13.26 3.15 -3.10
CA ASP A 63 14.50 3.62 -3.73
C ASP A 63 14.33 5.05 -4.25
N ASP A 64 13.17 5.35 -4.84
CA ASP A 64 12.85 6.67 -5.39
C ASP A 64 12.36 7.64 -4.30
N GLU A 65 11.58 7.13 -3.33
CA GLU A 65 10.89 7.89 -2.30
C GLU A 65 11.45 7.62 -0.89
N GLY A 66 12.78 7.70 -0.76
CA GLY A 66 13.49 7.43 0.50
C GLY A 66 13.05 8.29 1.70
N GLU A 67 12.58 9.51 1.44
CA GLU A 67 12.01 10.38 2.47
C GLU A 67 10.68 9.84 3.02
N LEU A 68 9.79 9.34 2.16
CA LEU A 68 8.54 8.70 2.59
C LEU A 68 8.84 7.42 3.36
N ALA A 69 9.77 6.60 2.87
CA ALA A 69 10.23 5.40 3.57
C ALA A 69 10.75 5.74 4.98
N THR A 70 11.55 6.81 5.11
CA THR A 70 12.06 7.29 6.40
C THR A 70 10.94 7.82 7.30
N ARG A 71 10.02 8.65 6.76
CA ARG A 71 8.88 9.23 7.47
C ARG A 71 8.01 8.16 8.11
N PHE A 72 7.73 7.09 7.37
CA PHE A 72 6.95 5.96 7.86
C PHE A 72 7.78 4.88 8.55
N ARG A 73 9.09 5.09 8.74
CA ARG A 73 10.01 4.13 9.39
C ARG A 73 9.97 2.75 8.75
N ILE A 74 10.04 2.70 7.42
CA ILE A 74 10.08 1.46 6.65
C ILE A 74 11.48 0.86 6.80
N MET A 75 11.60 -0.15 7.66
CA MET A 75 12.86 -0.84 7.96
C MET A 75 13.06 -2.11 7.13
N SER A 76 11.98 -2.62 6.54
CA SER A 76 11.94 -3.88 5.82
C SER A 76 10.84 -3.82 4.76
N ILE A 77 11.08 -4.42 3.60
CA ILE A 77 10.11 -4.48 2.51
C ILE A 77 9.81 -5.95 2.15
N PRO A 78 8.58 -6.27 1.72
CA PRO A 78 7.44 -5.37 1.58
C PRO A 78 6.88 -4.93 2.94
N THR A 79 6.52 -3.65 3.06
CA THR A 79 5.69 -3.17 4.16
C THR A 79 4.45 -2.55 3.56
N ILE A 80 3.29 -3.02 4.01
CA ILE A 80 2.00 -2.52 3.56
C ILE A 80 1.38 -1.75 4.72
N ILE A 81 0.93 -0.53 4.47
CA ILE A 81 0.26 0.30 5.48
C ILE A 81 -1.15 0.58 4.98
N LEU A 82 -2.13 0.27 5.81
CA LEU A 82 -3.52 0.65 5.59
C LEU A 82 -3.77 1.98 6.29
N PHE A 83 -4.26 2.94 5.53
CA PHE A 83 -4.74 4.22 6.02
C PHE A 83 -6.27 4.25 5.99
N LYS A 84 -6.86 4.91 6.99
CA LYS A 84 -8.29 5.24 7.03
C LYS A 84 -8.43 6.72 7.34
N ASP A 85 -9.09 7.45 6.44
CA ASP A 85 -9.36 8.88 6.60
C ASP A 85 -8.08 9.70 6.92
N GLY A 86 -6.97 9.35 6.27
CA GLY A 86 -5.67 10.02 6.44
C GLY A 86 -4.81 9.53 7.62
N GLU A 87 -5.33 8.64 8.46
CA GLU A 87 -4.61 8.11 9.62
C GLU A 87 -4.16 6.66 9.38
N ILE A 88 -3.06 6.25 10.02
CA ILE A 88 -2.57 4.87 9.95
C ILE A 88 -3.52 3.97 10.75
N ALA A 89 -4.25 3.11 10.04
CA ALA A 89 -5.15 2.13 10.64
C ALA A 89 -4.40 0.84 11.02
N GLU A 90 -3.56 0.33 10.12
CA GLU A 90 -2.84 -0.93 10.34
C GLU A 90 -1.50 -0.94 9.59
N ARG A 91 -0.51 -1.66 10.12
CA ARG A 91 0.79 -1.88 9.48
C ARG A 91 1.10 -3.37 9.38
N LEU A 92 1.35 -3.82 8.16
CA LEU A 92 1.61 -5.21 7.83
C LEU A 92 3.02 -5.33 7.25
N ILE A 93 3.89 -6.07 7.94
CA ILE A 93 5.29 -6.21 7.54
C ILE A 93 5.54 -7.62 7.01
N GLY A 94 6.16 -7.68 5.83
CA GLY A 94 6.55 -8.90 5.14
C GLY A 94 5.45 -9.48 4.26
N VAL A 95 5.71 -10.69 3.75
CA VAL A 95 4.79 -11.40 2.88
C VAL A 95 3.59 -11.90 3.69
N ARG A 96 2.40 -11.68 3.15
CA ARG A 96 1.12 -12.13 3.71
C ARG A 96 0.26 -12.69 2.59
N THR A 97 -0.67 -13.55 2.96
CA THR A 97 -1.67 -14.11 2.05
C THR A 97 -2.76 -13.09 1.73
N LYS A 98 -3.51 -13.33 0.63
CA LYS A 98 -4.66 -12.50 0.26
C LYS A 98 -5.70 -12.42 1.39
N ASP A 99 -5.98 -13.55 2.04
CA ASP A 99 -6.98 -13.63 3.11
C ASP A 99 -6.59 -12.82 4.34
N GLU A 100 -5.29 -12.78 4.68
CA GLU A 100 -4.79 -11.93 5.78
C GLU A 100 -4.99 -10.44 5.46
N PHE A 101 -4.64 -10.01 4.25
CA PHE A 101 -4.89 -8.62 3.84
C PHE A 101 -6.38 -8.28 3.84
N LYS A 102 -7.21 -9.17 3.29
CA LYS A 102 -8.66 -9.00 3.24
C LYS A 102 -9.26 -8.87 4.63
N SER A 103 -8.89 -9.75 5.56
CA SER A 103 -9.35 -9.69 6.96
C SER A 103 -9.03 -8.34 7.62
N VAL A 104 -7.84 -7.79 7.33
CA VAL A 104 -7.45 -6.46 7.82
C VAL A 104 -8.29 -5.37 7.18
N ILE A 105 -8.47 -5.38 5.85
CA ILE A 105 -9.31 -4.38 5.14
C ILE A 105 -10.75 -4.42 5.68
N ASP A 106 -11.34 -5.61 5.78
CA ASP A 106 -12.71 -5.82 6.23
C ASP A 106 -12.97 -5.32 7.66
N LYS A 107 -11.94 -5.31 8.53
CA LYS A 107 -12.02 -4.74 9.89
C LYS A 107 -12.27 -3.23 9.89
N TYR A 108 -11.86 -2.53 8.82
CA TYR A 108 -11.91 -1.07 8.74
C TYR A 108 -12.92 -0.54 7.72
N LEU A 109 -13.62 -1.43 7.00
CA LEU A 109 -14.75 -1.08 6.13
C LEU A 109 -15.97 -0.57 6.91
#